data_AF-C0GKB6-F1
#
_entry.id   AF-C0GKB6-F1
#
_cell.length_a   1.000
_cell.length_b   1.000
_cell.length_c   1.000
_cell.angle_alpha   90.00
_cell.angle_beta   90.00
_cell.angle_gamma   90.00
#
_symmetry.space_group_name_H-M   'P 1'
#
loop_
_entity.id
_entity.type
_entity.pdbx_description
1 polymer ?
#
loop_
_entity_poly.entity_id
_entity_poly.type
_entity_poly.pdbx_seq_one_letter_code
_entity_poly.pdbx_strand_id
1 'polypeptide(L)'
;MAIQSYEHFMEQVEDSTIKKTLQKIQQDHKLHAVKIAEQIQNLGGRPANDPPMMAEFMLTLKSLHKKDLASIIKDAYVGQKRGIEKAEEIVKGDLDQNSKNLLTDILHEDTMHLSILKELMNHLDNNTSTPIH
;
A
#
# COMPACT_ATOMS: atom_id res chain seq x y z
N MET A 1 0.47 1.63 -8.65
CA MET A 1 0.62 0.27 -8.10
C MET A 1 -0.18 0.12 -6.82
N ALA A 2 0.27 0.60 -5.64
CA ALA A 2 -0.46 0.40 -4.38
C ALA A 2 -1.94 0.81 -4.44
N ILE A 3 -2.23 2.04 -4.89
CA ILE A 3 -3.61 2.57 -5.00
C ILE A 3 -4.55 1.65 -5.80
N GLN A 4 -4.10 1.19 -6.98
CA GLN A 4 -4.88 0.33 -7.87
C GLN A 4 -5.02 -1.11 -7.32
N SER A 5 -4.03 -1.61 -6.57
CA SER A 5 -4.16 -2.90 -5.87
C SER A 5 -5.34 -2.88 -4.90
N TYR A 6 -5.46 -1.83 -4.09
CA TYR A 6 -6.52 -1.73 -3.09
C TYR A 6 -7.92 -1.65 -3.72
N GLU A 7 -8.07 -1.00 -4.87
CA GLU A 7 -9.32 -1.00 -5.65
C GLU A 7 -9.74 -2.43 -6.01
N HIS A 8 -8.82 -3.19 -6.61
CA HIS A 8 -9.06 -4.58 -6.98
C HIS A 8 -9.30 -5.52 -5.78
N PHE A 9 -8.62 -5.27 -4.66
CA PHE A 9 -8.84 -6.01 -3.42
C PHE A 9 -10.25 -5.78 -2.87
N MET A 10 -10.69 -4.52 -2.81
CA MET A 10 -12.00 -4.15 -2.28
C MET A 10 -13.18 -4.70 -3.12
N GLU A 11 -12.98 -5.01 -4.39
CA GLU A 11 -13.97 -5.71 -5.25
C GLU A 11 -14.18 -7.16 -4.83
N GLN A 12 -13.20 -7.78 -4.18
CA GLN A 12 -13.21 -9.20 -3.79
C GLN A 12 -13.49 -9.44 -2.30
N VAL A 13 -13.48 -8.38 -1.48
CA VAL A 13 -13.76 -8.45 -0.04
C VAL A 13 -15.24 -8.18 0.24
N GLU A 14 -15.92 -9.17 0.84
CA GLU A 14 -17.32 -9.05 1.30
C GLU A 14 -17.42 -8.39 2.69
N ASP A 15 -16.43 -8.59 3.56
CA ASP A 15 -16.41 -8.02 4.90
C ASP A 15 -16.29 -6.49 4.86
N SER A 16 -17.34 -5.81 5.33
CA SER A 16 -17.42 -4.33 5.29
C SER A 16 -16.39 -3.63 6.17
N THR A 17 -15.95 -4.25 7.26
CA THR A 17 -14.94 -3.70 8.18
C THR A 17 -13.58 -3.74 7.51
N ILE A 18 -13.21 -4.89 6.94
CA ILE A 18 -11.94 -5.06 6.22
C ILE A 18 -11.92 -4.14 5.00
N LYS A 19 -13.03 -4.05 4.26
CA LYS A 19 -13.14 -3.13 3.11
C LYS A 19 -12.91 -1.67 3.51
N LYS A 20 -13.47 -1.21 4.63
CA LYS A 20 -13.20 0.14 5.17
C LYS A 20 -11.74 0.34 5.54
N THR A 21 -11.09 -0.66 6.14
CA THR A 21 -9.67 -0.58 6.47
C THR A 21 -8.81 -0.46 5.22
N LEU A 22 -9.05 -1.30 4.21
CA LEU A 22 -8.35 -1.24 2.92
C LEU A 22 -8.59 0.11 2.21
N GLN A 23 -9.82 0.63 2.27
CA GLN A 23 -10.17 1.94 1.71
C GLN A 23 -9.41 3.07 2.40
N LYS A 24 -9.27 3.01 3.73
CA LYS A 24 -8.52 4.02 4.49
C LYS A 24 -7.05 4.04 4.09
N ILE A 25 -6.40 2.88 4.00
CA ILE A 25 -5.01 2.77 3.56
C ILE A 25 -4.86 3.30 2.12
N GLN A 26 -5.79 2.98 1.23
CA GLN A 26 -5.78 3.51 -0.14
C GLN A 26 -5.86 5.04 -0.19
N GLN A 27 -6.73 5.65 0.63
CA GLN A 27 -6.87 7.10 0.70
C GLN A 27 -5.60 7.77 1.21
N ASP A 28 -4.95 7.18 2.20
CA ASP A 28 -3.69 7.69 2.73
C ASP A 28 -2.60 7.65 1.64
N HIS A 29 -2.47 6.56 0.88
CA HIS A 29 -1.55 6.51 -0.28
C HIS A 29 -1.88 7.54 -1.37
N LYS A 30 -3.16 7.81 -1.64
CA LYS A 30 -3.56 8.87 -2.59
C LYS A 30 -3.07 10.23 -2.08
N LEU A 31 -3.21 10.51 -0.79
CA LEU A 31 -2.72 11.73 -0.17
C LEU A 31 -1.19 11.83 -0.20
N HIS A 32 -0.48 10.73 0.09
CA HIS A 32 0.99 10.68 -0.01
C HIS A 32 1.48 11.01 -1.40
N ALA A 33 0.86 10.43 -2.44
CA ALA A 33 1.20 10.71 -3.82
C ALA A 33 1.02 12.19 -4.19
N VAL A 34 -0.06 12.83 -3.70
CA VAL A 34 -0.29 14.27 -3.88
C VAL A 34 0.82 15.09 -3.20
N LYS A 35 1.12 14.83 -1.92
CA LYS A 35 2.18 15.55 -1.20
C LYS A 35 3.55 15.41 -1.88
N ILE A 36 3.89 14.21 -2.35
CA ILE A 36 5.15 13.96 -3.07
C ILE A 36 5.16 14.72 -4.40
N ALA A 37 4.05 14.70 -5.15
CA ALA A 37 3.96 15.42 -6.42
C ALA A 37 4.11 16.94 -6.24
N GLU A 38 3.47 17.51 -5.23
CA GLU A 38 3.62 18.92 -4.85
C GLU A 38 5.07 19.24 -4.50
N GLN A 39 5.74 18.41 -3.71
CA GLN A 39 7.14 18.62 -3.36
C GLN A 39 8.08 18.54 -4.58
N ILE A 40 7.84 17.61 -5.50
CA ILE A 40 8.59 17.53 -6.77
C ILE A 40 8.41 18.83 -7.58
N GLN A 41 7.19 19.37 -7.64
CA GLN A 41 6.92 20.63 -8.35
C GLN A 41 7.58 21.83 -7.67
N ASN A 42 7.57 21.89 -6.34
CA ASN A 42 8.23 22.94 -5.55
C ASN A 42 9.76 22.97 -5.80
N LEU A 43 10.35 21.81 -6.11
CA LEU A 43 11.76 21.68 -6.48
C LEU A 43 12.02 21.96 -7.99
N GLY A 44 11.00 22.37 -8.75
CA GLY A 44 11.08 22.63 -10.18
C GLY A 44 11.03 21.38 -11.07
N GLY A 45 10.75 20.21 -10.48
CA GLY A 45 10.59 18.96 -11.19
C GLY A 45 9.18 18.78 -11.78
N ARG A 46 9.01 17.73 -12.58
CA ARG A 46 7.71 17.31 -13.12
C ARG A 46 7.36 15.93 -12.58
N PRO A 47 6.30 15.79 -11.78
CA PRO A 47 5.84 14.49 -11.31
C PRO A 47 5.51 13.57 -12.50
N ALA A 48 5.88 12.30 -12.39
CA ALA A 48 5.46 11.30 -13.35
C ALA A 48 3.99 10.95 -13.07
N ASN A 49 3.13 11.12 -14.07
CA ASN A 49 1.70 10.80 -13.94
C ASN A 49 1.46 9.28 -13.94
N ASP A 50 2.25 8.52 -14.71
CA ASP A 50 2.13 7.07 -14.83
C ASP A 50 3.51 6.44 -15.07
N PRO A 51 4.12 5.78 -14.07
CA PRO A 51 5.36 5.03 -14.29
C PRO A 51 5.16 3.94 -15.34
N PRO A 52 6.14 3.66 -16.22
CA PRO A 52 6.08 2.57 -17.19
C PRO A 52 5.82 1.18 -16.55
N MET A 53 6.12 1.03 -15.25
CA MET A 53 5.83 -0.15 -14.44
C MET A 53 4.32 -0.40 -14.21
N MET A 54 3.44 0.56 -14.52
CA MET A 54 1.98 0.41 -14.38
C MET A 54 1.40 -0.62 -15.36
N ALA A 55 1.97 -0.78 -16.55
CA ALA A 55 1.49 -1.76 -17.52
C ALA A 55 1.74 -3.21 -17.06
N GLU A 56 2.96 -3.51 -16.60
CA GLU A 56 3.33 -4.80 -16.03
C GLU A 56 2.54 -5.12 -14.76
N PHE A 57 2.33 -4.10 -13.93
CA PHE A 57 1.49 -4.18 -12.75
C PHE A 57 0.00 -4.44 -13.10
N MET A 58 -0.57 -3.78 -14.10
CA MET A 58 -1.94 -4.03 -14.56
C MET A 58 -2.10 -5.43 -15.15
N LEU A 59 -1.09 -5.96 -15.85
CA LEU A 59 -1.09 -7.35 -16.32
C LEU A 59 -1.08 -8.34 -15.14
N THR A 60 -0.32 -8.02 -14.09
CA THR A 60 -0.28 -8.79 -12.85
C THR A 60 -1.63 -8.75 -12.13
N LEU A 61 -2.30 -7.60 -12.07
CA LEU A 61 -3.65 -7.49 -11.49
C LEU A 61 -4.70 -8.27 -12.31
N LYS A 62 -4.67 -8.16 -13.65
CA LYS A 62 -5.61 -8.85 -14.53
C LYS A 62 -5.47 -10.37 -14.51
N SER A 63 -4.30 -10.90 -14.14
CA SER A 63 -4.07 -12.34 -14.02
C SER A 63 -4.46 -12.91 -12.65
N LEU A 64 -4.84 -12.07 -11.68
CA LEU A 64 -5.33 -12.52 -10.40
C LEU A 64 -6.75 -13.07 -10.56
N HIS A 65 -6.89 -14.38 -10.38
CA HIS A 65 -8.20 -15.03 -10.18
C HIS A 65 -8.82 -14.57 -8.86
N LYS A 66 -10.10 -14.87 -8.63
CA LYS A 66 -10.79 -14.59 -7.35
C LYS A 66 -9.95 -15.15 -6.19
N LYS A 67 -9.31 -14.29 -5.41
CA LYS A 67 -8.45 -14.68 -4.29
C LYS A 67 -9.28 -14.78 -3.02
N ASP A 68 -8.89 -15.71 -2.13
CA ASP A 68 -9.41 -15.68 -0.78
C ASP A 68 -8.93 -14.43 -0.03
N LEU A 69 -9.67 -14.09 1.02
CA LEU A 69 -9.43 -12.89 1.83
C LEU A 69 -8.02 -12.89 2.45
N ALA A 70 -7.52 -14.03 2.92
CA ALA A 70 -6.20 -14.13 3.53
C ALA A 70 -5.09 -13.80 2.52
N SER A 71 -5.22 -14.30 1.30
CA SER A 71 -4.31 -14.03 0.19
C SER A 71 -4.31 -12.55 -0.20
N ILE A 72 -5.49 -11.91 -0.21
CA ILE A 72 -5.62 -10.47 -0.47
C ILE A 72 -4.88 -9.64 0.57
N ILE A 73 -5.10 -9.91 1.87
CA ILE A 73 -4.43 -9.17 2.94
C ILE A 73 -2.92 -9.41 2.92
N LYS A 74 -2.49 -10.65 2.64
CA LYS A 74 -1.06 -10.99 2.50
C LYS A 74 -0.40 -10.24 1.35
N ASP A 75 -1.06 -10.13 0.20
CA ASP A 75 -0.54 -9.36 -0.93
C ASP A 75 -0.44 -7.87 -0.62
N ALA A 76 -1.43 -7.30 0.07
CA ALA A 76 -1.37 -5.93 0.56
C ALA A 76 -0.19 -5.73 1.52
N TYR A 77 0.02 -6.64 2.47
CA TYR A 77 1.13 -6.60 3.42
C TYR A 77 2.50 -6.66 2.71
N VAL A 78 2.67 -7.58 1.76
CA VAL A 78 3.91 -7.71 0.99
C VAL A 78 4.16 -6.48 0.13
N GLY A 79 3.11 -5.94 -0.51
CA GLY A 79 3.18 -4.70 -1.28
C GLY A 79 3.64 -3.52 -0.44
N GLN A 80 3.03 -3.35 0.74
CA GLN A 80 3.36 -2.30 1.71
C GLN A 80 4.81 -2.41 2.18
N LYS A 81 5.22 -3.61 2.60
CA LYS A 81 6.59 -3.88 3.07
C LYS A 81 7.63 -3.50 2.02
N ARG A 82 7.41 -3.92 0.76
CA ARG A 82 8.31 -3.58 -0.36
C ARG A 82 8.34 -2.08 -0.65
N GLY A 83 7.21 -1.39 -0.47
CA GLY A 83 7.12 0.06 -0.58
C GLY A 83 7.99 0.78 0.45
N ILE A 84 7.86 0.38 1.72
CA ILE A 84 8.66 0.88 2.84
C ILE A 84 10.16 0.64 2.59
N GLU A 85 10.55 -0.60 2.27
CA GLU A 85 11.96 -0.95 2.00
C GLU A 85 12.57 -0.06 0.89
N LYS A 86 11.82 0.19 -0.19
CA LYS A 86 12.27 1.10 -1.26
C LYS A 86 12.35 2.56 -0.81
N ALA A 87 11.37 3.02 -0.05
CA ALA A 87 11.34 4.40 0.44
C ALA A 87 12.45 4.67 1.47
N GLU A 88 12.80 3.69 2.31
CA GLU A 88 13.94 3.77 3.23
C GLU A 88 15.28 3.96 2.49
N GLU A 89 15.48 3.24 1.38
CA GLU A 89 16.68 3.42 0.54
C GLU A 89 16.71 4.80 -0.12
N ILE A 90 15.56 5.35 -0.51
CA ILE A 90 15.46 6.71 -1.07
C ILE A 90 15.82 7.77 -0.01
N VAL A 91 15.34 7.61 1.23
CA VAL A 91 15.59 8.57 2.32
C VAL A 91 17.06 8.64 2.71
N LYS A 92 17.82 7.55 2.53
CA LYS A 92 19.29 7.54 2.73
C LYS A 92 20.06 8.34 1.68
N GLY A 93 19.42 8.69 0.56
CA GLY A 93 20.02 9.44 -0.53
C GLY A 93 20.15 10.94 -0.28
N ASP A 94 20.50 11.67 -1.35
CA ASP A 94 20.62 13.12 -1.32
C ASP A 94 19.24 13.77 -1.50
N LEU A 95 18.65 14.18 -0.38
CA LEU A 95 17.38 14.88 -0.31
C LEU A 95 17.55 16.13 0.56
N ASP A 96 16.89 17.21 0.16
CA ASP A 96 16.76 18.40 1.00
C ASP A 96 15.95 18.09 2.26
N GLN A 97 16.07 18.95 3.27
CA GLN A 97 15.46 18.71 4.58
C GLN A 97 13.93 18.58 4.52
N ASN A 98 13.25 19.34 3.66
CA ASN A 98 11.80 19.29 3.56
C ASN A 98 11.36 17.97 2.94
N SER A 99 12.05 17.53 1.88
CA SER A 99 11.79 16.22 1.26
C SER A 99 12.07 15.05 2.21
N LYS A 100 13.15 15.14 3.03
CA LYS A 100 13.45 14.13 4.06
C LYS A 100 12.36 14.04 5.12
N ASN A 101 11.90 15.18 5.63
CA ASN A 101 10.83 15.21 6.63
C ASN A 101 9.54 14.62 6.06
N LEU A 102 9.14 15.06 4.86
CA LEU A 102 7.95 14.54 4.18
C LEU A 102 8.00 13.01 4.01
N LEU A 103 9.11 12.47 3.53
CA LEU A 103 9.23 11.02 3.34
C LEU A 103 9.30 10.27 4.67
N THR A 104 9.85 10.87 5.72
CA THR A 104 9.87 10.28 7.06
C THR A 104 8.45 10.17 7.63
N ASP A 105 7.62 11.20 7.46
CA ASP A 105 6.22 11.18 7.88
C ASP A 105 5.42 10.11 7.12
N ILE A 106 5.63 10.02 5.80
CA ILE A 106 5.00 8.99 4.95
C ILE A 106 5.44 7.58 5.37
N LEU A 107 6.74 7.36 5.60
CA LEU A 107 7.28 6.08 6.07
C LEU A 107 6.68 5.67 7.42
N HIS A 108 6.47 6.63 8.32
CA HIS A 108 5.82 6.38 9.60
C HIS A 108 4.37 5.90 9.42
N GLU A 109 3.57 6.63 8.63
CA GLU A 109 2.19 6.23 8.31
C GLU A 109 2.15 4.85 7.62
N ASP A 110 3.04 4.62 6.67
CA ASP A 110 3.14 3.35 5.94
C ASP A 110 3.49 2.17 6.87
N THR A 111 4.34 2.39 7.87
CA THR A 111 4.68 1.40 8.90
C THR A 111 3.48 1.06 9.79
N MET A 112 2.63 2.05 10.08
CA MET A 112 1.38 1.84 10.80
C MET A 112 0.39 1.01 9.97
N HIS A 113 0.27 1.28 8.66
CA HIS A 113 -0.54 0.44 7.76
C HIS A 113 -0.04 -1.01 7.73
N LEU A 114 1.28 -1.22 7.71
CA LEU A 114 1.87 -2.56 7.75
C LEU A 114 1.47 -3.32 9.03
N SER A 115 1.42 -2.62 10.16
CA SER A 115 0.99 -3.18 11.45
C SER A 115 -0.48 -3.58 11.43
N ILE A 116 -1.36 -2.72 10.89
CA ILE A 116 -2.79 -3.00 10.71
C ILE A 116 -3.01 -4.24 9.84
N LEU A 117 -2.29 -4.34 8.71
CA LEU A 117 -2.38 -5.49 7.81
C LEU A 117 -1.90 -6.78 8.49
N LYS A 118 -0.88 -6.70 9.33
CA LYS A 118 -0.39 -7.84 10.12
C LYS A 118 -1.41 -8.33 11.13
N GLU A 119 -2.07 -7.41 11.83
CA GLU A 119 -3.16 -7.75 12.76
C GLU A 119 -4.31 -8.43 12.03
N LEU A 120 -4.73 -7.90 10.88
CA LEU A 120 -5.76 -8.52 10.03
C LEU A 120 -5.38 -9.94 9.61
N MET A 121 -4.13 -10.19 9.17
CA MET A 121 -3.67 -11.55 8.85
C MET A 121 -3.79 -12.49 10.05
N ASN A 122 -3.30 -12.07 11.22
CA ASN A 122 -3.35 -12.89 12.43
C ASN A 122 -4.79 -13.23 12.83
N HIS A 123 -5.73 -12.28 12.70
CA HIS A 123 -7.15 -12.52 12.97
C HIS A 123 -7.77 -13.54 12.01
N LEU A 124 -7.38 -13.53 10.74
CA LEU A 124 -7.84 -14.50 9.75
C LEU A 124 -7.28 -15.89 10.02
N ASP A 125 -6.00 -16.01 10.38
CA ASP A 125 -5.36 -17.29 10.69
C ASP A 125 -5.96 -17.94 11.94
N ASN A 126 -6.20 -17.16 13.00
CA ASN A 126 -6.78 -17.66 14.26
C ASN A 126 -8.23 -18.14 14.12
N ASN A 127 -9.00 -17.57 13.20
CA ASN A 127 -10.37 -18.01 12.91
C ASN A 127 -10.45 -19.29 12.06
N THR A 128 -9.34 -19.77 11.50
CA THR A 128 -9.27 -21.05 10.79
C THR A 128 -8.87 -22.24 11.68
N SER A 129 -8.52 -21.98 12.94
CA SER A 129 -7.98 -22.99 13.88
C SER A 129 -8.98 -23.51 14.91
N THR A 130 -10.30 -23.49 14.64
CA THR A 130 -11.27 -24.22 15.47
C THR A 130 -11.59 -25.58 14.80
N PRO A 131 -11.08 -26.71 15.29
CA PRO A 131 -11.60 -28.01 14.92
C PRO A 131 -13.01 -28.13 15.51
N ILE A 132 -13.98 -28.43 14.65
CA ILE A 132 -15.32 -28.85 15.05
C ILE A 132 -15.15 -30.14 15.88
N HIS A 133 -15.80 -30.16 17.04
CA HIS A 133 -15.83 -31.25 18.02
C HIS A 133 -16.01 -32.65 17.41
#